data_AF-A0A285HNI5-F1
#
_entry.id   AF-A0A285HNI5-F1
#
_cell.length_a   1.000
_cell.length_b   1.000
_cell.length_c   1.000
_cell.angle_alpha   90.00
_cell.angle_beta   90.00
_cell.angle_gamma   90.00
#
_symmetry.space_group_name_H-M   'P 1'
#
loop_
_entity.id
_entity.type
_entity.pdbx_description
1 polymer ?
#
loop_
_entity_poly.entity_id
_entity_poly.type
_entity_poly.pdbx_seq_one_letter_code
_entity_poly.pdbx_strand_id
1 'polypeptide(L)'
;MLGNFTDDELAARARLRPGLYHWRVLPGRPPVAAEHQDIDAVVRQFGDHPAVRTRFEELAAATNSLVLFLEYLPHPVSAMLTDPLTVERQLFEIVASLRARDVLHMDAHFGNMRSDGTRIHLVDYGLATSPRFDLSDEEREFVAHNADHDADYMAMRLVNWLVTSACGVPLPARDSYVRRCADGDIPSNVPFPVVEILARHAPAAARMNAFCYRLFDGDIHAKYPRVGSGRRRS
;
A
#
# COMPACT_ATOMS: atom_id res chain seq x y z
N MET A 1 21.65 3.82 -13.61
CA MET A 1 22.62 3.96 -12.51
C MET A 1 21.78 4.08 -11.26
N LEU A 2 21.48 2.95 -10.60
CA LEU A 2 20.61 2.95 -9.42
C LEU A 2 21.41 3.52 -8.25
N GLY A 3 20.88 4.58 -7.65
CA GLY A 3 21.44 5.17 -6.43
C GLY A 3 21.65 4.10 -5.36
N ASN A 4 22.78 4.19 -4.69
CA ASN A 4 23.16 3.29 -3.61
C ASN A 4 22.11 3.32 -2.50
N PHE A 5 21.23 2.32 -2.47
CA PHE A 5 20.64 1.89 -1.21
C PHE A 5 21.81 1.47 -0.33
N THR A 6 22.18 2.32 0.61
CA THR A 6 23.23 1.95 1.56
C THR A 6 22.71 0.82 2.44
N ASP A 7 23.61 -0.08 2.88
CA ASP A 7 23.26 -1.20 3.76
C ASP A 7 22.43 -0.75 4.98
N ASP A 8 22.58 0.50 5.42
CA ASP A 8 21.82 1.11 6.52
C ASP A 8 20.35 1.41 6.21
N GLU A 9 19.98 1.75 4.97
CA GLU A 9 18.58 2.03 4.58
C GLU A 9 17.74 0.74 4.54
N LEU A 10 18.38 -0.37 4.16
CA LEU A 10 17.78 -1.70 4.20
C LEU A 10 17.87 -2.32 5.61
N ALA A 11 18.93 -2.05 6.39
CA ALA A 11 19.15 -2.66 7.71
C ALA A 11 18.54 -1.91 8.92
N ALA A 12 17.89 -0.75 8.72
CA ALA A 12 17.40 0.07 9.83
C ALA A 12 16.42 -0.68 10.77
N ARG A 13 16.92 -0.99 11.97
CA ARG A 13 16.27 -1.60 13.16
C ARG A 13 14.98 -0.89 13.60
N ALA A 14 13.87 -1.16 12.92
CA ALA A 14 12.54 -1.15 13.53
C ALA A 14 12.03 -2.59 13.54
N ARG A 15 11.40 -2.98 14.65
CA ARG A 15 10.85 -4.33 14.91
C ARG A 15 9.61 -4.68 14.04
N LEU A 16 9.53 -4.13 12.83
CA LEU A 16 8.35 -4.06 11.97
C LEU A 16 8.64 -4.47 10.50
N ARG A 17 9.83 -5.02 10.22
CA ARG A 17 10.18 -5.55 8.90
C ARG A 17 10.82 -6.93 9.06
N PRO A 18 10.58 -7.85 8.11
CA PRO A 18 11.38 -9.07 8.03
C PRO A 18 12.85 -8.67 7.82
N GLY A 19 13.78 -9.36 8.49
CA GLY A 19 15.21 -9.10 8.28
C GLY A 19 15.62 -9.37 6.82
N LEU A 20 16.20 -8.37 6.14
CA LEU A 20 16.96 -8.64 4.91
C LEU A 20 18.34 -9.16 5.30
N TYR A 21 18.56 -10.45 5.09
CA TYR A 21 19.86 -11.07 5.38
C TYR A 21 20.87 -10.82 4.27
N HIS A 22 20.42 -10.70 3.02
CA HIS A 22 21.30 -10.59 1.88
C HIS A 22 20.61 -10.14 0.61
N TRP A 23 21.39 -9.73 -0.39
CA TRP A 23 20.93 -9.57 -1.76
C TRP A 23 21.99 -9.98 -2.78
N ARG A 24 21.54 -10.40 -3.96
CA ARG A 24 22.39 -10.81 -5.07
C ARG A 24 21.80 -10.39 -6.40
N VAL A 25 22.65 -10.03 -7.36
CA VAL A 25 22.29 -10.01 -8.77
C VAL A 25 22.66 -11.36 -9.35
N LEU A 26 21.67 -12.11 -9.82
CA LEU A 26 21.85 -13.45 -10.38
C LEU A 26 21.44 -13.47 -11.86
N PRO A 27 22.12 -14.27 -12.71
CA PRO A 27 21.69 -14.49 -14.08
C PRO A 27 20.28 -15.09 -14.15
N GLY A 28 19.54 -14.69 -15.18
CA GLY A 28 18.16 -15.10 -15.41
C GLY A 28 17.13 -14.12 -14.83
N ARG A 29 15.90 -14.24 -15.31
CA ARG A 29 14.75 -13.46 -14.83
C ARG A 29 13.55 -14.35 -14.55
N PRO A 30 12.63 -13.94 -13.65
CA PRO A 30 11.35 -14.62 -13.56
C PRO A 30 10.61 -14.55 -14.91
N PRO A 31 9.71 -15.51 -15.19
CA PRO A 31 8.83 -15.45 -16.36
C PRO A 31 8.07 -14.12 -16.43
N VAL A 32 7.77 -13.65 -17.64
CA VAL A 32 6.87 -12.49 -17.79
C VAL A 32 5.49 -12.91 -17.29
N ALA A 33 4.93 -12.14 -16.36
CA ALA A 33 3.56 -12.37 -15.89
C ALA A 33 2.57 -12.33 -17.05
N ALA A 34 1.49 -13.11 -16.99
CA ALA A 34 0.57 -13.29 -18.13
C ALA A 34 -0.04 -11.95 -18.58
N GLU A 35 -0.37 -11.10 -17.62
CA GLU A 35 -0.88 -9.74 -17.81
C GLU A 35 0.11 -8.78 -18.49
N HIS A 36 1.39 -9.14 -18.57
CA HIS A 36 2.46 -8.32 -19.16
C HIS A 36 3.00 -8.89 -20.48
N GLN A 37 2.41 -9.98 -21.00
CA GLN A 37 2.87 -10.61 -22.24
C GLN A 37 2.55 -9.76 -23.48
N ASP A 38 1.40 -9.09 -23.49
CA ASP A 38 1.02 -8.16 -24.55
C ASP A 38 1.41 -6.73 -24.13
N ILE A 39 2.66 -6.35 -24.43
CA ILE A 39 3.20 -5.02 -24.10
C ILE A 39 2.35 -3.93 -24.76
N ASP A 40 1.85 -4.14 -25.99
CA ASP A 40 1.05 -3.13 -26.68
C ASP A 40 -0.29 -2.90 -25.99
N ALA A 41 -0.95 -3.97 -25.51
CA ALA A 41 -2.18 -3.84 -24.73
C ALA A 41 -1.95 -3.10 -23.41
N VAL A 42 -0.86 -3.42 -22.69
CA VAL A 42 -0.52 -2.75 -21.44
C VAL A 42 -0.20 -1.27 -21.68
N VAL A 43 0.58 -0.95 -22.72
CA VAL A 43 0.92 0.44 -23.06
C VAL A 43 -0.32 1.25 -23.42
N ARG A 44 -1.25 0.67 -24.21
CA ARG A 44 -2.55 1.30 -24.51
C ARG A 44 -3.38 1.53 -23.25
N GLN A 45 -3.40 0.56 -22.34
CA GLN A 45 -4.10 0.69 -21.06
C GLN A 45 -3.58 1.90 -20.25
N PHE A 46 -2.28 2.18 -20.31
CA PHE A 46 -1.65 3.31 -19.62
C PHE A 46 -1.49 4.56 -20.50
N GLY A 47 -2.37 4.75 -21.49
CA GLY A 47 -2.45 5.98 -22.28
C GLY A 47 -1.28 6.19 -23.24
N ASP A 48 -0.72 5.10 -23.76
CA ASP A 48 0.38 5.09 -24.73
C ASP A 48 1.66 5.80 -24.27
N HIS A 49 1.87 5.87 -22.95
CA HIS A 49 3.01 6.58 -22.39
C HIS A 49 4.34 5.86 -22.71
N PRO A 50 5.34 6.54 -23.32
CA PRO A 50 6.57 5.89 -23.78
C PRO A 50 7.37 5.26 -22.64
N ALA A 51 7.40 5.86 -21.45
CA ALA A 51 8.09 5.30 -20.30
C ALA A 51 7.51 3.94 -19.84
N VAL A 52 6.20 3.71 -20.04
CA VAL A 52 5.57 2.42 -19.72
C VAL A 52 6.08 1.36 -20.69
N ARG A 53 6.11 1.65 -21.99
CA ARG A 53 6.69 0.76 -23.00
C ARG A 53 8.13 0.40 -22.68
N THR A 54 8.96 1.42 -22.45
CA THR A 54 10.38 1.23 -22.11
C THR A 54 10.53 0.29 -20.91
N ARG A 55 9.79 0.53 -19.82
CA ARG A 55 9.83 -0.33 -18.64
C ARG A 55 9.51 -1.79 -18.96
N PHE A 56 8.44 -2.06 -19.71
CA PHE A 56 8.02 -3.44 -19.99
C PHE A 56 8.96 -4.16 -20.98
N GLU A 57 9.48 -3.45 -21.98
CA GLU A 57 10.48 -3.99 -22.91
C GLU A 57 11.79 -4.31 -22.18
N GLU A 58 12.25 -3.43 -21.29
CA GLU A 58 13.44 -3.66 -20.46
C GLU A 58 13.27 -4.83 -19.50
N LEU A 59 12.10 -4.94 -18.83
CA LEU A 59 11.80 -6.08 -17.97
C LEU A 59 11.77 -7.40 -18.76
N ALA A 60 11.23 -7.39 -19.98
CA ALA A 60 11.19 -8.57 -20.84
C ALA A 60 12.58 -8.98 -21.35
N ALA A 61 13.46 -8.00 -21.62
CA ALA A 61 14.83 -8.19 -22.08
C ALA A 61 15.85 -8.41 -20.95
N ALA A 62 15.45 -8.23 -19.69
CA ALA A 62 16.35 -8.37 -18.54
C ALA A 62 17.03 -9.75 -18.51
N THR A 63 18.35 -9.74 -18.40
CA THR A 63 19.17 -10.96 -18.35
C THR A 63 19.55 -11.38 -16.94
N ASN A 64 19.21 -10.55 -15.95
CA ASN A 64 19.54 -10.75 -14.54
C ASN A 64 18.36 -10.37 -13.64
N SER A 65 18.34 -10.92 -12.44
CA SER A 65 17.40 -10.59 -11.37
C SER A 65 18.13 -10.04 -10.17
N LEU A 66 17.53 -9.05 -9.51
CA LEU A 66 17.84 -8.75 -8.12
C LEU A 66 17.08 -9.74 -7.23
N VAL A 67 17.81 -10.53 -6.45
CA VAL A 67 17.27 -11.52 -5.52
C VAL A 67 17.52 -11.05 -4.09
N LEU A 68 16.45 -10.95 -3.30
CA LEU A 68 16.47 -10.55 -1.90
C LEU A 68 16.28 -11.77 -1.00
N PHE A 69 17.16 -11.94 -0.02
CA PHE A 69 17.09 -13.01 0.97
C PHE A 69 16.50 -12.46 2.25
N LEU A 70 15.19 -12.64 2.41
CA LEU A 70 14.42 -12.12 3.53
C LEU A 70 14.17 -13.20 4.58
N GLU A 71 13.91 -12.76 5.81
CA GLU A 71 13.35 -13.59 6.87
C GLU A 71 12.05 -14.26 6.43
N TYR A 72 11.98 -15.57 6.67
CA TYR A 72 10.82 -16.37 6.29
C TYR A 72 9.68 -16.19 7.29
N LEU A 73 8.57 -15.60 6.83
CA LEU A 73 7.36 -15.40 7.63
C LEU A 73 6.24 -16.35 7.16
N PRO A 74 5.97 -17.44 7.90
CA PRO A 74 5.16 -18.56 7.41
C PRO A 74 3.67 -18.24 7.31
N HIS A 75 3.15 -17.25 8.05
CA HIS A 75 1.72 -17.03 8.15
C HIS A 75 1.22 -15.88 7.26
N PRO A 76 0.07 -16.03 6.58
CA PRO A 76 -0.60 -14.91 5.95
C PRO A 76 -1.15 -13.96 7.01
N VAL A 77 -1.31 -12.67 6.66
CA VAL A 77 -1.89 -11.68 7.59
C VAL A 77 -3.32 -12.04 8.03
N SER A 78 -4.06 -12.81 7.22
CA SER A 78 -5.42 -13.26 7.57
C SER A 78 -5.47 -14.05 8.87
N ALA A 79 -4.39 -14.73 9.25
CA ALA A 79 -4.28 -15.43 10.53
C ALA A 79 -4.26 -14.48 11.74
N MET A 80 -3.93 -13.20 11.53
CA MET A 80 -3.87 -12.16 12.56
C MET A 80 -5.12 -11.27 12.60
N LEU A 81 -6.04 -11.41 11.64
CA LEU A 81 -7.24 -10.56 11.53
C LEU A 81 -8.35 -11.02 12.49
N THR A 82 -8.08 -10.95 13.80
CA THR A 82 -8.98 -11.44 14.85
C THR A 82 -9.38 -10.36 15.83
N ASP A 83 -8.43 -9.63 16.41
CA ASP A 83 -8.66 -8.51 17.33
C ASP A 83 -8.53 -7.15 16.63
N PRO A 84 -9.63 -6.40 16.41
CA PRO A 84 -9.61 -5.11 15.73
C PRO A 84 -8.61 -4.10 16.30
N LEU A 85 -8.45 -4.03 17.62
CA LEU A 85 -7.57 -3.05 18.26
C LEU A 85 -6.10 -3.37 18.05
N THR A 86 -5.73 -4.66 18.14
CA THR A 86 -4.37 -5.11 17.84
C THR A 86 -4.04 -4.96 16.36
N VAL A 87 -4.98 -5.30 15.47
CA VAL A 87 -4.80 -5.11 14.02
C VAL A 87 -4.60 -3.64 13.70
N GLU A 88 -5.50 -2.74 14.15
CA GLU A 88 -5.36 -1.29 13.97
C GLU A 88 -3.99 -0.81 14.42
N ARG A 89 -3.60 -1.11 15.67
CA ARG A 89 -2.32 -0.68 16.23
C ARG A 89 -1.14 -1.11 15.35
N GLN A 90 -1.06 -2.39 14.98
CA GLN A 90 0.08 -2.91 14.21
C GLN A 90 0.13 -2.34 12.79
N LEU A 91 -1.03 -2.17 12.13
CA LEU A 91 -1.08 -1.57 10.80
C LEU A 91 -0.60 -0.11 10.82
N PHE A 92 -0.96 0.66 11.85
CA PHE A 92 -0.52 2.05 11.98
C PHE A 92 0.91 2.19 12.54
N GLU A 93 1.44 1.19 13.26
CA GLU A 93 2.87 1.09 13.56
C GLU A 93 3.70 0.92 12.27
N ILE A 94 3.22 0.12 11.31
CA ILE A 94 3.86 -0.01 9.99
C ILE A 94 3.86 1.33 9.26
N VAL A 95 2.71 2.02 9.18
CA VAL A 95 2.59 3.35 8.55
C VAL A 95 3.54 4.36 9.22
N ALA A 96 3.59 4.39 10.55
CA ALA A 96 4.50 5.27 11.27
C ALA A 96 5.98 4.96 10.97
N SER A 97 6.32 3.68 10.85
CA SER A 97 7.67 3.23 10.50
C SER A 97 8.10 3.63 9.08
N LEU A 98 7.17 3.56 8.11
CA LEU A 98 7.38 4.05 6.74
C LEU A 98 7.62 5.55 6.73
N ARG A 99 6.74 6.32 7.40
CA ARG A 99 6.86 7.78 7.52
C ARG A 99 8.16 8.22 8.19
N ALA A 100 8.55 7.57 9.29
CA ALA A 100 9.81 7.87 9.99
C ALA A 100 11.05 7.63 9.12
N ARG A 101 10.91 6.89 8.01
CA ARG A 101 11.95 6.60 7.03
C ARG A 101 11.69 7.26 5.70
N ASP A 102 10.79 8.24 5.60
CA ASP A 102 10.44 8.90 4.34
C ASP A 102 10.21 7.88 3.20
N VAL A 103 9.63 6.73 3.52
CA VAL A 103 9.28 5.72 2.52
C VAL A 103 7.80 5.87 2.20
N LEU A 104 7.52 5.98 0.91
CA LEU A 104 6.19 5.91 0.34
C LEU A 104 6.04 4.55 -0.35
N HIS A 105 5.22 3.67 0.21
CA HIS A 105 5.10 2.27 -0.20
C HIS A 105 4.16 2.07 -1.40
N MET A 106 3.05 2.82 -1.44
CA MET A 106 1.99 2.82 -2.48
C MET A 106 1.16 1.54 -2.62
N ASP A 107 1.63 0.38 -2.14
CA ASP A 107 0.90 -0.89 -2.31
C ASP A 107 0.83 -1.77 -1.04
N ALA A 108 0.45 -1.17 0.09
CA ALA A 108 0.41 -1.85 1.39
C ALA A 108 -0.86 -2.71 1.57
N HIS A 109 -1.18 -3.58 0.61
CA HIS A 109 -2.33 -4.47 0.71
C HIS A 109 -2.02 -5.74 1.51
N PHE A 110 -3.05 -6.41 2.04
CA PHE A 110 -2.89 -7.61 2.87
C PHE A 110 -2.14 -8.78 2.21
N GLY A 111 -2.11 -8.88 0.87
CA GLY A 111 -1.28 -9.86 0.16
C GLY A 111 0.23 -9.62 0.26
N ASN A 112 0.63 -8.37 0.52
CA ASN A 112 2.02 -7.92 0.68
C ASN A 112 2.43 -7.92 2.16
N MET A 113 1.58 -8.50 3.03
CA MET A 113 1.80 -8.60 4.46
C MET A 113 1.87 -10.04 4.90
N ARG A 114 2.74 -10.31 5.88
CA ARG A 114 2.95 -11.61 6.50
C ARG A 114 2.93 -11.50 8.01
N SER A 115 2.87 -12.63 8.69
CA SER A 115 2.90 -12.69 10.14
C SER A 115 3.89 -13.74 10.65
N ASP A 116 4.52 -13.43 11.80
CA ASP A 116 5.32 -14.35 12.60
C ASP A 116 4.49 -15.07 13.69
N GLY A 117 3.16 -14.88 13.69
CA GLY A 117 2.22 -15.38 14.71
C GLY A 117 1.93 -14.39 15.82
N THR A 118 2.71 -13.30 15.94
CA THR A 118 2.52 -12.24 16.94
C THR A 118 2.38 -10.86 16.31
N ARG A 119 3.06 -10.62 15.18
CA ARG A 119 3.12 -9.34 14.49
C ARG A 119 2.86 -9.47 13.01
N ILE A 120 2.27 -8.41 12.45
CA ILE A 120 2.10 -8.16 11.03
C ILE A 120 3.35 -7.43 10.53
N HIS A 121 3.87 -7.89 9.40
CA HIS A 121 5.03 -7.33 8.72
C HIS A 121 4.70 -7.03 7.27
N LEU A 122 5.13 -5.88 6.79
CA LEU A 122 5.08 -5.54 5.36
C LEU A 122 6.33 -6.09 4.69
N VAL A 123 6.14 -6.93 3.66
CA VAL A 123 7.22 -7.76 3.09
C VAL A 123 7.56 -7.47 1.64
N ASP A 124 6.62 -6.90 0.90
CA ASP A 124 6.89 -6.40 -0.45
C ASP A 124 7.30 -4.93 -0.35
N TYR A 125 8.22 -4.48 -1.21
CA TYR A 125 8.63 -3.08 -1.36
C TYR A 125 8.86 -2.77 -2.85
N GLY A 126 8.35 -3.58 -3.78
CA GLY A 126 8.61 -3.49 -5.22
C GLY A 126 8.14 -2.20 -5.88
N LEU A 127 7.24 -1.45 -5.22
CA LEU A 127 6.73 -0.15 -5.67
C LEU A 127 7.15 1.01 -4.76
N ALA A 128 7.96 0.75 -3.73
CA ALA A 128 8.30 1.76 -2.75
C ALA A 128 9.25 2.82 -3.35
N THR A 129 9.03 4.08 -2.98
CA THR A 129 9.88 5.21 -3.33
C THR A 129 10.18 6.08 -2.11
N SER A 130 11.12 7.01 -2.23
CA SER A 130 11.53 7.92 -1.16
C SER A 130 12.02 9.24 -1.76
N PRO A 131 11.76 10.40 -1.13
CA PRO A 131 12.34 11.66 -1.57
C PRO A 131 13.87 11.70 -1.44
N ARG A 132 14.49 10.68 -0.81
CA ARG A 132 15.95 10.51 -0.77
C ARG A 132 16.54 9.89 -2.02
N PHE A 133 15.73 9.34 -2.91
CA PHE A 133 16.21 8.78 -4.16
C PHE A 133 16.56 9.88 -5.16
N ASP A 134 17.33 9.50 -6.18
CA ASP A 134 17.58 10.35 -7.34
C ASP A 134 16.31 10.40 -8.21
N LEU A 135 15.44 11.36 -7.89
CA LEU A 135 14.13 11.55 -8.52
C LEU A 135 14.15 12.71 -9.51
N SER A 136 13.27 12.70 -10.51
CA SER A 136 12.93 13.89 -11.29
C SER A 136 12.10 14.89 -10.47
N ASP A 137 11.86 16.09 -11.01
CA ASP A 137 10.98 17.07 -10.36
C ASP A 137 9.53 16.57 -10.27
N GLU A 138 9.04 15.91 -11.33
CA GLU A 138 7.71 15.31 -11.39
C GLU A 138 7.57 14.17 -10.37
N GLU A 139 8.60 13.34 -10.21
CA GLU A 139 8.62 12.27 -9.21
C GLU A 139 8.66 12.82 -7.78
N ARG A 140 9.41 13.90 -7.53
CA ARG A 140 9.38 14.61 -6.24
C ARG A 140 7.99 15.16 -5.93
N GLU A 141 7.33 15.79 -6.91
CA GLU A 141 5.96 16.29 -6.75
C GLU A 141 4.99 15.13 -6.48
N PHE A 142 5.14 14.01 -7.18
CA PHE A 142 4.35 12.80 -6.93
C PHE A 142 4.51 12.31 -5.49
N VAL A 143 5.75 12.18 -5.00
CA VAL A 143 6.01 11.74 -3.62
C VAL A 143 5.38 12.71 -2.61
N ALA A 144 5.55 14.01 -2.81
CA ALA A 144 4.99 15.03 -1.94
C ALA A 144 3.45 15.03 -1.94
N HIS A 145 2.83 14.86 -3.11
CA HIS A 145 1.36 14.81 -3.27
C HIS A 145 0.75 13.56 -2.61
N ASN A 146 1.47 12.44 -2.63
CA ASN A 146 1.00 11.15 -2.14
C ASN A 146 1.50 10.79 -0.73
N ALA A 147 2.08 11.73 0.02
CA ALA A 147 2.71 11.45 1.33
C ALA A 147 1.77 10.79 2.38
N ASP A 148 0.45 11.01 2.28
CA ASP A 148 -0.54 10.40 3.18
C ASP A 148 -1.17 9.11 2.61
N HIS A 149 -0.82 8.72 1.38
CA HIS A 149 -1.43 7.61 0.65
C HIS A 149 -1.40 6.31 1.46
N ASP A 150 -0.25 5.92 2.02
CA ASP A 150 -0.12 4.66 2.75
C ASP A 150 -1.01 4.61 4.01
N ALA A 151 -1.19 5.74 4.69
CA ALA A 151 -2.06 5.83 5.86
C ALA A 151 -3.53 5.69 5.47
N ASP A 152 -3.97 6.41 4.43
CA ASP A 152 -5.34 6.34 3.94
C ASP A 152 -5.65 4.97 3.31
N TYR A 153 -4.67 4.34 2.65
CA TYR A 153 -4.78 2.98 2.11
C TYR A 153 -4.91 1.96 3.24
N MET A 154 -4.11 2.09 4.30
CA MET A 154 -4.20 1.23 5.47
C MET A 154 -5.55 1.37 6.19
N ALA A 155 -6.02 2.61 6.37
CA ALA A 155 -7.34 2.90 6.90
C ALA A 155 -8.44 2.24 6.05
N MET A 156 -8.35 2.34 4.72
CA MET A 156 -9.27 1.67 3.79
C MET A 156 -9.28 0.15 3.99
N ARG A 157 -8.11 -0.50 4.05
CA ARG A 157 -8.02 -1.96 4.25
C ARG A 157 -8.62 -2.38 5.58
N LEU A 158 -8.31 -1.66 6.66
CA LEU A 158 -8.83 -1.91 8.00
C LEU A 158 -10.36 -1.77 8.06
N VAL A 159 -10.88 -0.63 7.60
CA VAL A 159 -12.32 -0.33 7.62
C VAL A 159 -13.09 -1.32 6.74
N ASN A 160 -12.61 -1.59 5.52
CA ASN A 160 -13.28 -2.54 4.64
C ASN A 160 -13.32 -3.95 5.25
N TRP A 161 -12.24 -4.38 5.91
CA TRP A 161 -12.22 -5.65 6.64
C TRP A 161 -13.23 -5.66 7.79
N LEU A 162 -13.32 -4.60 8.61
CA LEU A 162 -14.26 -4.53 9.73
C LEU A 162 -15.73 -4.47 9.29
N VAL A 163 -16.03 -3.71 8.26
CA VAL A 163 -17.39 -3.63 7.71
C VAL A 163 -17.85 -4.99 7.18
N THR A 164 -16.96 -5.74 6.51
CA THR A 164 -17.32 -7.07 6.01
C THR A 164 -17.31 -8.15 7.10
N SER A 165 -16.34 -8.15 8.00
CA SER A 165 -16.19 -9.22 9.01
C SER A 165 -17.04 -9.00 10.26
N ALA A 166 -17.03 -7.79 10.83
CA ALA A 166 -17.71 -7.50 12.08
C ALA A 166 -19.15 -6.97 11.87
N CYS A 167 -19.39 -6.22 10.79
CA CYS A 167 -20.72 -5.68 10.48
C CYS A 167 -21.51 -6.57 9.52
N GLY A 168 -20.89 -7.60 8.93
CA GLY A 168 -21.54 -8.54 8.02
C GLY A 168 -21.99 -7.94 6.70
N VAL A 169 -21.39 -6.81 6.27
CA VAL A 169 -21.80 -6.09 5.05
C VAL A 169 -20.84 -6.44 3.89
N PRO A 170 -21.28 -7.26 2.92
CA PRO A 170 -20.46 -7.63 1.78
C PRO A 170 -20.45 -6.54 0.70
N LEU A 171 -19.62 -6.72 -0.32
CA LEU A 171 -19.78 -6.01 -1.58
C LEU A 171 -21.11 -6.39 -2.26
N PRO A 172 -21.78 -5.46 -2.96
CA PRO A 172 -21.39 -4.07 -3.21
C PRO A 172 -21.85 -3.07 -2.11
N ALA A 173 -22.59 -3.51 -1.09
CA ALA A 173 -23.14 -2.64 -0.06
C ALA A 173 -22.10 -2.02 0.90
N ARG A 174 -20.89 -2.60 0.94
CA ARG A 174 -19.80 -2.16 1.81
C ARG A 174 -19.49 -0.67 1.68
N ASP A 175 -19.37 -0.11 0.47
CA ASP A 175 -18.86 1.26 0.33
C ASP A 175 -19.90 2.33 0.65
N SER A 176 -21.19 2.02 0.47
CA SER A 176 -22.24 2.91 0.99
C SER A 176 -22.26 2.89 2.52
N TYR A 177 -22.01 1.74 3.13
CA TYR A 177 -21.85 1.62 4.58
C TYR A 177 -20.64 2.42 5.09
N VAL A 178 -19.47 2.28 4.45
CA VAL A 178 -18.27 3.05 4.81
C VAL A 178 -18.52 4.56 4.70
N ARG A 179 -19.22 5.02 3.66
CA ARG A 179 -19.60 6.44 3.51
C ARG A 179 -20.50 6.92 4.64
N ARG A 180 -21.51 6.13 5.04
CA ARG A 180 -22.35 6.47 6.21
C ARG A 180 -21.53 6.61 7.49
N CYS A 181 -20.62 5.66 7.74
CA CYS A 181 -19.71 5.76 8.89
C CYS A 181 -18.80 7.00 8.81
N ALA A 182 -18.35 7.38 7.62
CA ALA A 182 -17.55 8.59 7.41
C ALA A 182 -18.33 9.88 7.75
N ASP A 183 -19.65 9.87 7.54
CA ASP A 183 -20.56 10.96 7.90
C ASP A 183 -20.98 10.94 9.39
N GLY A 184 -20.44 10.00 10.18
CA GLY A 184 -20.75 9.83 11.61
C GLY A 184 -21.97 8.97 11.90
N ASP A 185 -22.65 8.44 10.87
CA ASP A 185 -23.77 7.51 11.01
C ASP A 185 -23.24 6.08 11.14
N ILE A 186 -22.72 5.76 12.33
CA ILE A 186 -22.28 4.40 12.69
C ILE A 186 -23.43 3.66 13.37
N PRO A 187 -23.90 2.52 12.81
CA PRO A 187 -25.00 1.77 13.39
C PRO A 187 -24.75 1.29 14.82
N SER A 188 -25.79 1.33 15.66
CA SER A 188 -25.71 0.99 17.08
C SER A 188 -25.49 -0.49 17.39
N ASN A 189 -25.64 -1.37 16.39
CA ASN A 189 -25.42 -2.81 16.52
C ASN A 189 -23.95 -3.23 16.31
N VAL A 190 -23.06 -2.27 16.06
CA VAL A 190 -21.63 -2.51 15.88
C VAL A 190 -20.94 -2.63 17.26
N PRO A 191 -20.05 -3.61 17.48
CA PRO A 191 -19.31 -3.72 18.74
C PRO A 191 -18.52 -2.44 19.07
N PHE A 192 -18.50 -2.05 20.35
CA PHE A 192 -17.92 -0.76 20.78
C PHE A 192 -16.47 -0.52 20.29
N PRO A 193 -15.53 -1.48 20.39
CA PRO A 193 -14.17 -1.26 19.85
C PRO A 193 -14.15 -0.99 18.34
N VAL A 194 -15.08 -1.57 17.59
CA VAL A 194 -15.20 -1.37 16.13
C VAL A 194 -15.79 0.02 15.83
N VAL A 195 -16.74 0.50 16.64
CA VAL A 195 -17.31 1.86 16.49
C VAL A 195 -16.21 2.92 16.55
N GLU A 196 -15.30 2.84 17.53
CA GLU A 196 -14.22 3.83 17.66
C GLU A 196 -13.25 3.81 16.47
N ILE A 197 -12.91 2.62 15.98
CA ILE A 197 -12.04 2.45 14.80
C ILE A 197 -12.73 3.02 13.56
N LEU A 198 -14.01 2.69 13.34
CA LEU A 198 -14.78 3.21 12.21
C LEU A 198 -14.89 4.74 12.27
N ALA A 199 -15.19 5.32 13.44
CA ALA A 199 -15.27 6.76 13.61
C ALA A 199 -13.95 7.45 13.25
N ARG A 200 -12.82 6.83 13.59
CA ARG A 200 -11.48 7.37 13.34
C ARG A 200 -11.08 7.29 11.87
N HIS A 201 -11.38 6.17 11.20
CA HIS A 201 -10.77 5.83 9.90
C HIS A 201 -11.73 5.82 8.72
N ALA A 202 -13.05 5.76 8.94
CA ALA A 202 -14.02 5.74 7.85
C ALA A 202 -13.90 6.94 6.90
N PRO A 203 -13.62 8.18 7.34
CA PRO A 203 -13.42 9.30 6.41
C PRO A 203 -12.26 9.09 5.43
N ALA A 204 -11.13 8.54 5.90
CA ALA A 204 -9.99 8.20 5.05
C ALA A 204 -10.32 7.03 4.11
N ALA A 205 -10.93 5.97 4.66
CA ALA A 205 -11.36 4.81 3.90
C ALA A 205 -12.36 5.16 2.80
N ALA A 206 -13.32 6.05 3.04
CA ALA A 206 -14.31 6.47 2.05
C ALA A 206 -13.65 7.19 0.86
N ARG A 207 -12.71 8.12 1.12
CA ARG A 207 -11.96 8.81 0.06
C ARG A 207 -11.10 7.86 -0.74
N MET A 208 -10.38 6.97 -0.06
CA MET A 208 -9.49 6.02 -0.71
C MET A 208 -10.28 4.97 -1.52
N ASN A 209 -11.40 4.46 -1.00
CA ASN A 209 -12.31 3.60 -1.77
C ASN A 209 -12.75 4.31 -3.05
N ALA A 210 -13.24 5.56 -2.97
CA ALA A 210 -13.67 6.31 -4.14
C ALA A 210 -12.53 6.52 -5.16
N PHE A 211 -11.31 6.77 -4.68
CA PHE A 211 -10.12 6.86 -5.53
C PHE A 211 -9.80 5.52 -6.22
N CYS A 212 -9.77 4.41 -5.48
CA CYS A 212 -9.53 3.09 -6.05
C CYS A 212 -10.61 2.69 -7.06
N TYR A 213 -11.89 3.02 -6.82
CA TYR A 213 -12.96 2.74 -7.79
C TYR A 213 -12.73 3.44 -9.12
N ARG A 214 -12.33 4.72 -9.10
CA ARG A 214 -11.98 5.44 -10.34
C ARG A 214 -10.87 4.73 -11.11
N LEU A 215 -9.82 4.28 -10.42
CA LEU A 215 -8.74 3.53 -11.05
C LEU A 215 -9.24 2.21 -11.66
N PHE A 216 -10.06 1.44 -10.93
CA PHE A 216 -10.64 0.19 -11.42
C PHE A 216 -11.63 0.39 -12.57
N ASP A 217 -12.32 1.53 -12.61
CA ASP A 217 -13.22 1.92 -13.70
C ASP A 217 -12.47 2.48 -14.92
N GLY A 218 -11.13 2.47 -14.91
CA GLY A 218 -10.28 2.82 -16.04
C GLY A 218 -9.83 4.28 -16.10
N ASP A 219 -10.11 5.08 -15.07
CA ASP A 219 -9.58 6.44 -14.97
C ASP A 219 -8.11 6.42 -14.54
N ILE A 220 -7.21 6.20 -15.51
CA ILE A 220 -5.76 6.20 -15.31
C ILE A 220 -5.17 7.56 -14.90
N HIS A 221 -5.99 8.62 -14.94
CA HIS A 221 -5.61 9.97 -14.53
C HIS A 221 -6.18 10.34 -13.15
N ALA A 222 -6.82 9.39 -12.46
CA ALA A 222 -7.28 9.61 -11.10
C ALA A 222 -6.10 10.03 -10.21
N LYS A 223 -6.26 11.16 -9.52
CA LYS A 223 -5.27 11.67 -8.57
C LYS A 223 -5.69 11.34 -7.14
N TYR A 224 -4.72 10.94 -6.33
CA TYR A 224 -4.93 10.71 -4.90
C TYR A 224 -5.56 11.95 -4.24
N PRO A 225 -6.69 11.81 -3.53
CA PRO A 225 -7.40 12.94 -2.95
C PRO A 225 -6.72 13.41 -1.65
N ARG A 226 -5.83 14.40 -1.77
CA ARG A 226 -5.20 15.04 -0.61
C ARG A 226 -6.26 15.77 0.22
N VAL A 227 -6.29 15.52 1.53
CA VAL A 227 -7.03 16.41 2.45
C VAL A 227 -6.29 17.74 2.43
N GLY A 228 -6.93 18.80 1.94
CA GLY A 228 -6.36 20.14 2.03
C GLY A 228 -5.95 20.39 3.47
N SER A 229 -4.69 20.77 3.69
CA SER A 229 -4.24 21.23 5.00
C SER A 229 -5.03 22.49 5.33
N GLY A 230 -6.20 22.31 5.96
CA GLY A 230 -6.92 23.41 6.56
C GLY A 230 -5.92 24.17 7.40
N ARG A 231 -5.69 25.45 7.07
CA ARG A 231 -4.90 26.37 7.87
C ARG A 231 -5.27 26.12 9.33
N ARG A 232 -4.34 25.58 10.13
CA ARG A 232 -4.45 25.69 11.58
C ARG A 232 -4.50 27.19 11.83
N ARG A 233 -5.67 27.69 12.19
CA ARG A 233 -5.81 29.08 12.62
C ARG A 233 -4.93 29.20 13.86
N SER A 234 -3.97 30.12 13.76
CA SER A 234 -3.15 30.64 14.85
C SER A 234 -3.98 31.00 16.06
#